data_AF-A0A7W1W694-F1
#
_entry.id   AF-A0A7W1W694-F1
#
_cell.length_a   1.000
_cell.length_b   1.000
_cell.length_c   1.000
_cell.angle_alpha   90.00
_cell.angle_beta   90.00
_cell.angle_gamma   90.00
#
_symmetry.space_group_name_H-M   'P 1'
#
loop_
_entity.id
_entity.type
_entity.pdbx_description
1 polymer ?
#
loop_
_entity_poly.entity_id
_entity_poly.type
_entity_poly.pdbx_seq_one_letter_code
_entity_poly.pdbx_strand_id
1 'polypeptide(L)'
;IVIDIDRESLNGNLRLKRELESGWYQWFTYNLPALLTIQSGISQIRYASLKGIMAAKKKEIREVSTNIENFASAQHIEKVYLPLKTKQTQMLGDGDAKKGAVELVEKLKTEVRVL
;
A
#
# COMPACT_ATOMS: atom_id res chain seq x y z
N ILE A 1 -7.65 -5.74 2.07
CA ILE A 1 -6.47 -5.69 2.96
C ILE A 1 -6.95 -5.15 4.33
N VAL A 2 -6.32 -5.48 5.45
CA VAL A 2 -6.77 -5.03 6.79
C VAL A 2 -6.26 -3.63 7.10
N ILE A 3 -7.14 -2.75 7.57
CA ILE A 3 -6.84 -1.33 7.88
C ILE A 3 -7.13 -0.93 9.33
N ASP A 4 -7.78 -1.78 10.11
CA ASP A 4 -7.98 -1.58 11.55
C ASP A 4 -8.25 -2.92 12.24
N ILE A 5 -7.90 -3.03 13.52
CA ILE A 5 -8.09 -4.22 14.35
C ILE A 5 -8.67 -3.79 15.69
N ASP A 6 -9.80 -4.37 16.05
CA ASP A 6 -10.43 -4.21 17.35
C ASP A 6 -9.64 -5.00 18.41
N ARG A 7 -8.85 -4.28 19.22
CA ARG A 7 -7.94 -4.86 20.21
C ARG A 7 -8.66 -5.50 21.40
N GLU A 8 -9.92 -5.15 21.63
CA GLU A 8 -10.71 -5.68 22.75
C GLU A 8 -11.37 -7.02 22.38
N SER A 9 -11.42 -7.35 21.09
CA SER A 9 -12.09 -8.55 20.59
C SER A 9 -11.34 -9.88 20.82
N LEU A 10 -10.14 -9.84 21.41
CA LEU A 10 -9.22 -10.98 21.60
C LEU A 10 -9.74 -12.04 22.60
N ASN A 11 -10.75 -12.80 22.20
CA ASN A 11 -11.33 -13.92 22.94
C ASN A 11 -11.66 -15.09 21.99
N GLY A 12 -10.64 -15.65 21.34
CA GLY A 12 -10.78 -16.72 20.34
C GLY A 12 -11.18 -16.25 18.94
N ASN A 13 -11.81 -15.07 18.87
CA ASN A 13 -12.13 -14.38 17.63
C ASN A 13 -11.36 -13.06 17.54
N LEU A 14 -11.28 -12.49 16.34
CA LEU A 14 -10.65 -11.21 16.08
C LEU A 14 -11.53 -10.41 15.12
N ARG A 15 -11.98 -9.24 15.57
CA ARG A 15 -12.76 -8.31 14.76
C ARG A 15 -11.82 -7.30 14.10
N LEU A 16 -11.98 -7.11 12.80
CA LEU A 16 -11.10 -6.26 11.99
C LEU A 16 -11.88 -5.54 10.89
N LYS A 17 -11.31 -4.43 10.41
CA LYS A 17 -11.86 -3.61 9.32
C LYS A 17 -11.04 -3.84 8.07
N ARG A 18 -11.69 -4.22 6.97
CA ARG A 18 -11.08 -4.37 5.65
C ARG A 18 -11.44 -3.19 4.76
N GLU A 19 -10.46 -2.75 3.99
CA GLU A 19 -10.69 -1.84 2.87
C GLU A 19 -11.09 -2.62 1.61
N LEU A 20 -12.07 -2.05 0.92
CA LEU A 20 -12.62 -2.44 -0.37
C LEU A 20 -12.43 -1.27 -1.34
N GLU A 21 -12.73 -1.51 -2.62
CA GLU A 21 -12.65 -0.48 -3.66
C GLU A 21 -13.55 0.72 -3.36
N SER A 22 -13.23 1.86 -3.99
CA SER A 22 -14.01 3.11 -3.86
C SER A 22 -14.15 3.63 -2.42
N GLY A 23 -13.18 3.35 -1.55
CA GLY A 23 -13.15 3.86 -0.16
C GLY A 23 -14.15 3.18 0.76
N TRP A 24 -14.69 2.02 0.37
CA TRP A 24 -15.60 1.25 1.20
C TRP A 24 -14.84 0.47 2.27
N TYR A 25 -15.47 0.35 3.44
CA TYR A 25 -14.92 -0.43 4.54
C TYR A 25 -15.96 -1.37 5.12
N GLN A 26 -15.52 -2.56 5.51
CA GLN A 26 -16.39 -3.55 6.11
C GLN A 26 -15.72 -4.21 7.32
N TRP A 27 -16.52 -4.39 8.38
CA TRP A 27 -16.14 -5.14 9.56
C TRP A 27 -16.32 -6.63 9.32
N PHE A 28 -15.31 -7.40 9.71
CA PHE A 28 -15.32 -8.86 9.69
C PHE A 28 -14.87 -9.39 11.04
N THR A 29 -15.38 -10.57 11.40
CA THR A 29 -14.91 -11.33 12.56
C THR A 29 -14.31 -12.63 12.05
N TYR A 30 -13.06 -12.90 12.44
CA TYR A 30 -12.34 -14.12 12.10
C TYR A 30 -12.06 -14.94 13.36
N ASN A 31 -12.04 -16.27 13.22
CA ASN A 31 -11.61 -17.16 14.30
C ASN A 31 -10.09 -17.29 14.28
N LEU A 32 -9.46 -17.38 15.45
CA LEU A 32 -8.02 -17.58 15.58
C LEU A 32 -7.69 -19.10 15.55
N PRO A 33 -6.53 -19.51 14.99
CA PRO A 33 -5.47 -18.68 14.39
C PRO A 33 -5.82 -18.20 12.97
N ALA A 34 -5.46 -16.96 12.65
CA ALA A 34 -5.72 -16.36 11.34
C ALA A 34 -4.47 -15.69 10.75
N LEU A 35 -4.32 -15.77 9.43
CA LEU A 35 -3.30 -15.04 8.66
C LEU A 35 -3.92 -13.76 8.12
N LEU A 36 -3.27 -12.62 8.35
CA LEU A 36 -3.75 -11.31 7.92
C LEU A 36 -2.70 -10.61 7.05
N THR A 37 -3.16 -9.98 5.97
CA THR A 37 -2.37 -9.03 5.19
C THR A 37 -2.74 -7.60 5.61
N ILE A 38 -1.75 -6.89 6.13
CA ILE A 38 -1.93 -5.55 6.73
C ILE A 38 -1.64 -4.48 5.68
N GLN A 39 -2.51 -3.47 5.61
CA GLN A 39 -2.30 -2.34 4.72
C GLN A 39 -1.33 -1.35 5.34
N SER A 40 -0.52 -0.72 4.50
CA SER A 40 0.22 0.48 4.92
C SER A 40 -0.76 1.54 5.43
N GLY A 41 -0.41 2.18 6.55
CA GLY A 41 -1.24 3.22 7.15
C GLY A 41 -2.28 2.75 8.17
N ILE A 42 -2.37 1.46 8.51
CA ILE A 42 -3.22 0.96 9.61
C ILE A 42 -2.99 1.69 10.94
N SER A 43 -1.77 2.19 11.17
CA SER A 43 -1.42 2.94 12.38
C SER A 43 -0.20 3.82 12.14
N GLN A 44 -0.03 4.84 12.98
CA GLN A 44 1.20 5.64 13.01
C GLN A 44 2.35 4.80 13.57
N ILE A 45 3.37 4.56 12.75
CA ILE A 45 4.56 3.82 13.16
C ILE A 45 5.35 4.69 14.14
N ARG A 46 5.56 4.19 15.35
CA ARG A 46 6.36 4.89 16.36
C ARG A 46 7.84 4.89 16.00
N TYR A 47 8.53 5.98 16.33
CA TYR A 47 10.00 5.97 16.34
C TYR A 47 10.52 5.02 17.43
N ALA A 48 11.64 4.36 17.14
CA ALA A 48 12.31 3.51 18.11
C ALA A 48 13.03 4.37 19.15
N SER A 49 12.93 3.99 20.43
CA SER A 49 13.72 4.63 21.49
C SER A 49 15.18 4.17 21.44
N LEU A 50 16.10 4.98 21.96
CA LEU A 50 17.53 4.61 22.02
C LEU A 50 17.77 3.29 22.77
N LYS A 51 17.05 3.06 23.88
CA LYS A 51 17.05 1.78 24.60
C LYS A 51 16.54 0.62 23.72
N GLY A 52 15.47 0.85 22.95
CA GLY A 52 14.93 -0.13 22.01
C GLY A 52 15.91 -0.51 20.90
N ILE A 53 16.60 0.48 20.33
CA ILE A 53 17.65 0.27 19.32
C ILE A 53 18.81 -0.54 19.90
N MET A 54 19.31 -0.18 21.09
CA MET A 54 20.39 -0.92 21.74
C MET A 54 20.01 -2.37 22.10
N ALA A 55 18.77 -2.58 22.56
CA ALA A 55 18.26 -3.92 22.88
C ALA A 55 18.09 -4.77 21.62
N ALA A 56 17.53 -4.20 20.55
CA ALA A 56 17.35 -4.90 19.27
C ALA A 56 18.70 -5.29 18.65
N LYS A 57 19.71 -4.40 18.72
CA LYS A 57 21.06 -4.67 18.22
C LYS A 57 21.74 -5.86 18.92
N LYS A 58 21.47 -6.07 20.21
CA LYS A 58 22.04 -7.17 21.00
C LYS A 58 21.27 -8.50 20.83
N LYS A 59 20.06 -8.46 20.26
CA LYS A 59 19.24 -9.65 20.11
C LYS A 59 19.83 -10.53 19.02
N GLU A 60 20.10 -11.78 19.36
CA GLU A 60 20.60 -12.77 18.42
C GLU A 60 19.57 -12.99 17.30
N ILE A 61 20.04 -12.91 16.05
CA ILE A 61 19.25 -13.26 14.88
C ILE A 61 19.52 -14.74 14.59
N ARG A 62 18.51 -15.57 14.82
CA ARG A 62 18.61 -17.01 14.53
C ARG A 62 18.52 -17.23 13.03
N GLU A 63 19.55 -17.81 12.45
CA GLU A 63 19.47 -18.39 11.12
C GLU A 63 18.79 -19.75 11.20
N VAL A 64 17.76 -19.94 10.40
CA VAL A 64 17.00 -21.19 10.33
C VAL A 64 17.16 -21.73 8.92
N SER A 65 17.87 -22.85 8.78
CA SER A 65 17.88 -23.61 7.54
C SER A 65 16.52 -24.28 7.36
N THR A 66 15.93 -24.09 6.18
CA THR A 66 14.66 -24.72 5.85
C THR A 66 14.93 -26.00 5.08
N ASN A 67 14.35 -27.12 5.51
CA ASN A 67 14.38 -28.38 4.78
C ASN A 67 12.99 -28.60 4.20
N ILE A 68 12.68 -27.87 3.13
CA ILE A 68 11.38 -27.90 2.46
C ILE A 68 11.55 -28.74 1.20
N GLU A 69 10.57 -29.59 0.90
CA GLU A 69 10.52 -30.28 -0.38
C GLU A 69 10.56 -29.28 -1.54
N ASN A 70 11.23 -29.66 -2.62
CA ASN A 70 11.42 -28.78 -3.77
C ASN A 70 10.07 -28.51 -4.43
N PHE A 71 9.61 -27.25 -4.40
CA PHE A 71 8.36 -26.83 -5.05
C PHE A 71 8.68 -26.16 -6.38
N ALA A 72 8.13 -26.69 -7.48
CA ALA A 72 8.26 -26.07 -8.79
C ALA A 72 7.48 -24.75 -8.82
N SER A 73 8.17 -23.64 -9.14
CA SER A 73 7.49 -22.35 -9.30
C SER A 73 6.44 -22.44 -10.40
N ALA A 74 5.24 -21.92 -10.14
CA ALA A 74 4.19 -21.82 -11.14
C ALA A 74 4.44 -20.69 -12.17
N GLN A 75 5.46 -19.86 -11.95
CA GLN A 75 5.77 -18.69 -12.78
C GLN A 75 7.28 -18.52 -12.98
N HIS A 76 7.67 -17.97 -14.13
CA HIS A 76 9.05 -17.60 -14.45
C HIS A 76 9.10 -16.19 -15.03
N ILE A 77 10.14 -15.41 -14.68
CA ILE A 77 10.33 -14.05 -15.16
C ILE A 77 11.01 -14.09 -16.52
N GLU A 78 10.33 -13.66 -17.58
CA GLU A 78 10.91 -13.64 -18.92
C GLU A 78 11.82 -12.42 -19.15
N LYS A 79 11.36 -11.23 -18.76
CA LYS A 79 12.06 -9.97 -19.00
C LYS A 79 11.63 -8.89 -18.01
N VAL A 80 12.57 -8.04 -17.61
CA VAL A 80 12.33 -6.82 -16.83
C VAL A 80 12.85 -5.64 -17.64
N TYR A 81 12.03 -4.60 -17.79
CA TYR A 81 12.41 -3.37 -18.50
C TYR A 81 11.73 -2.15 -17.89
N LEU A 82 12.29 -0.97 -18.14
CA LEU A 82 11.74 0.30 -17.67
C LEU A 82 10.57 0.73 -18.57
N PRO A 83 9.46 1.27 -18.00
CA PRO A 83 8.36 1.78 -18.79
C PRO A 83 8.83 2.95 -19.67
N LEU A 84 8.43 2.95 -20.94
CA LEU A 84 8.72 4.05 -21.87
C LEU A 84 7.95 5.30 -21.43
N LYS A 85 8.60 6.47 -21.47
CA LYS A 85 7.95 7.74 -21.16
C LYS A 85 6.95 8.09 -22.27
N THR A 86 5.66 7.93 -21.97
CA THR A 86 4.56 8.28 -22.89
C THR A 86 3.92 9.64 -22.58
N LYS A 87 4.33 10.30 -21.48
CA LYS A 87 3.75 11.59 -21.05
C LYS A 87 4.18 12.72 -21.99
N GLN A 88 3.21 13.42 -22.55
CA GLN A 88 3.40 14.73 -23.18
C GLN A 88 3.10 15.83 -22.16
N THR A 89 3.98 16.82 -22.06
CA THR A 89 3.79 17.99 -21.20
C THR A 89 3.42 19.17 -22.10
N GLN A 90 2.32 19.85 -21.80
CA GLN A 90 1.94 21.10 -22.43
C GLN A 90 1.96 22.21 -21.38
N MET A 91 2.64 23.32 -21.69
CA MET A 91 2.61 24.52 -20.87
C MET A 91 1.40 25.35 -21.26
N LEU A 92 0.61 25.78 -20.29
CA LEU A 92 -0.64 26.52 -20.53
C LEU A 92 -0.51 27.97 -20.02
N GLY A 93 -1.22 28.89 -20.66
CA GLY A 93 -1.40 30.25 -20.16
C GLY A 93 -0.22 31.22 -20.32
N ASP A 94 0.91 30.80 -20.91
CA ASP A 94 2.09 31.65 -21.18
C ASP A 94 2.58 32.48 -19.97
N GLY A 95 2.43 31.97 -18.75
CA GLY A 95 2.81 32.66 -17.51
C GLY A 95 1.68 33.44 -16.82
N ASP A 96 0.49 33.56 -17.41
CA ASP A 96 -0.70 34.07 -16.74
C ASP A 96 -1.58 32.93 -16.20
N ALA A 97 -1.80 32.94 -14.89
CA ALA A 97 -2.61 31.96 -14.19
C ALA A 97 -4.08 31.94 -14.63
N LYS A 98 -4.67 33.10 -14.97
CA LYS A 98 -6.08 33.17 -15.38
C LYS A 98 -6.27 32.53 -16.76
N LYS A 99 -5.41 32.89 -17.72
CA LYS A 99 -5.39 32.28 -19.05
C LYS A 99 -5.13 30.77 -18.97
N GLY A 100 -4.17 30.35 -18.14
CA GLY A 100 -3.85 28.94 -17.92
C GLY A 100 -5.03 28.14 -17.35
N ALA A 101 -5.82 28.70 -16.43
CA ALA A 101 -7.00 28.03 -15.89
C ALA A 101 -8.09 27.79 -16.95
N VAL A 102 -8.32 28.77 -17.84
CA VAL A 102 -9.29 28.63 -18.95
C VAL A 102 -8.84 27.55 -19.92
N GLU A 103 -7.58 27.61 -20.35
CA GLU A 103 -7.00 26.64 -21.28
C GLU A 103 -6.99 25.22 -20.70
N LEU A 104 -6.73 25.08 -19.40
CA LEU A 104 -6.78 23.80 -18.70
C LEU A 104 -8.18 23.17 -18.75
N VAL A 105 -9.21 23.96 -18.45
CA VAL A 105 -10.61 23.47 -18.48
C VAL A 105 -11.00 23.05 -19.89
N GLU A 106 -10.63 23.84 -20.91
CA GLU A 106 -10.90 23.53 -22.31
C GLU A 106 -10.26 22.20 -22.75
N LYS A 107 -8.99 21.99 -22.40
CA LYS A 107 -8.27 20.76 -22.71
C LYS A 107 -8.83 19.54 -21.97
N LEU A 108 -9.16 19.68 -20.69
CA LEU A 108 -9.76 18.59 -19.91
C LEU A 108 -11.15 18.19 -20.43
N LYS A 109 -11.94 19.15 -20.92
CA LYS A 109 -13.26 18.91 -21.52
C LYS A 109 -13.16 18.30 -22.92
N THR A 110 -12.30 18.84 -23.78
CA THR A 110 -12.32 18.54 -25.22
C THR A 110 -11.37 17.42 -25.61
N GLU A 111 -10.12 17.48 -25.12
CA GLU A 111 -9.07 16.53 -25.49
C GLU A 111 -9.11 15.27 -24.60
N VAL A 112 -9.15 15.47 -23.27
CA VAL A 112 -9.05 14.37 -22.29
C VAL A 112 -10.42 13.77 -21.94
N ARG A 113 -11.50 14.56 -22.06
CA ARG A 113 -12.90 14.15 -21.81
C ARG A 113 -13.12 13.54 -20.42
N VAL A 114 -12.56 14.18 -19.41
CA VAL A 114 -12.71 13.79 -17.98
C VAL A 114 -13.59 14.76 -17.19
N LEU A 115 -14.10 15.80 -17.86
CA LEU A 115 -15.03 16.82 -17.37
C LEU A 115 -16.24 16.95 -18.32
#